data_AF-A0A0J5XDL8-F1
#
_entry.id   AF-A0A0J5XDL8-F1
#
_cell.length_a   1.000
_cell.length_b   1.000
_cell.length_c   1.000
_cell.angle_alpha   90.00
_cell.angle_beta   90.00
_cell.angle_gamma   90.00
#
_symmetry.space_group_name_H-M   'P 1'
#
loop_
_entity.id
_entity.type
_entity.pdbx_description
1 polymer ?
#
loop_
_entity_poly.entity_id
_entity_poly.type
_entity_poly.pdbx_seq_one_letter_code
_entity_poly.pdbx_strand_id
1 'polypeptide(L)' 'MTSTSVSVACPLCGCRQNYFIDSPSTVERPDLVNCDTDEGGCDKYFVVFSHIRVEKFVRAAKIEGEQ' A
#
# COMPACT_ATOMS: atom_id res chain seq x y z
N MET A 1 -12.06 2.61 4.49
CA MET A 1 -10.96 2.09 3.66
C MET A 1 -9.68 2.39 4.42
N THR A 2 -8.85 1.39 4.72
CA THR A 2 -7.58 1.58 5.43
C THR A 2 -6.48 1.72 4.40
N SER A 3 -5.99 2.94 4.19
CA SER A 3 -4.81 3.23 3.36
C SER A 3 -3.54 3.08 4.19
N THR A 4 -2.53 2.38 3.70
CA THR A 4 -1.21 2.31 4.32
C THR A 4 -0.24 3.19 3.54
N SER A 5 0.43 4.12 4.22
CA SER A 5 1.50 4.92 3.62
C SER A 5 2.81 4.17 3.67
N VAL A 6 3.53 4.12 2.56
CA VAL A 6 4.87 3.55 2.44
C VAL A 6 5.81 4.54 1.76
N SER A 7 7.08 4.53 2.15
CA SER A 7 8.10 5.36 1.50
C SER A 7 8.88 4.52 0.50
N VAL A 8 8.95 4.99 -0.76
CA VAL A 8 9.66 4.32 -1.86
C VAL A 8 10.72 5.25 -2.43
N ALA A 9 11.88 4.72 -2.81
CA ALA A 9 12.93 5.51 -3.45
C ALA A 9 12.73 5.50 -4.98
N CYS A 10 12.75 6.67 -5.61
CA CYS A 10 12.76 6.79 -7.06
C CYS A 10 14.04 6.15 -7.61
N PRO A 11 13.94 5.18 -8.54
CA PRO A 11 15.11 4.49 -9.08
C PRO A 11 15.97 5.38 -9.98
N LEU A 12 15.48 6.58 -10.35
CA LEU A 12 16.14 7.48 -11.30
C LEU A 12 16.93 8.59 -10.63
N CYS A 13 16.44 9.15 -9.51
CA CYS A 13 17.10 10.24 -8.78
C CYS A 13 17.39 9.92 -7.31
N GLY A 14 16.91 8.79 -6.79
CA GLY A 14 17.08 8.40 -5.39
C GLY A 14 16.18 9.15 -4.39
N CYS A 15 15.39 10.12 -4.84
CA CYS A 15 14.45 10.84 -3.97
C CYS A 15 13.40 9.89 -3.39
N ARG A 16 13.09 10.02 -2.10
CA ARG A 16 12.04 9.24 -1.44
C ARG A 16 10.69 9.91 -1.64
N GLN A 17 9.72 9.11 -2.05
CA GLN A 17 8.35 9.51 -2.34
C GLN A 17 7.42 8.76 -1.39
N ASN A 18 6.44 9.46 -0.83
CA ASN A 18 5.41 8.82 0.00
C ASN A 18 4.27 8.33 -0.87
N TYR A 19 4.01 7.04 -0.82
CA TYR A 19 2.99 6.37 -1.63
C TYR A 19 1.91 5.77 -0.73
N PHE A 20 0.64 5.96 -1.09
CA PHE A 20 -0.49 5.37 -0.36
C PHE A 20 -0.99 4.13 -1.08
N ILE A 21 -0.96 3.00 -0.37
CA ILE A 21 -1.54 1.74 -0.83
C ILE A 21 -2.92 1.60 -0.22
N ASP A 22 -3.96 1.60 -1.05
CA ASP A 22 -5.33 1.31 -0.62
C ASP A 22 -5.53 -0.19 -0.44
N SER A 23 -5.77 -0.63 0.81
CA SER A 23 -6.10 -2.02 1.15
C SER A 23 -7.62 -2.18 1.28
N PRO A 24 -8.25 -3.11 0.53
CA PRO A 24 -8.38 -4.48 1.04
C PRO A 24 -8.24 -5.65 0.03
N SER A 25 -7.82 -5.43 -1.23
CA SER A 25 -7.97 -6.46 -2.29
C SER A 25 -6.83 -6.60 -3.33
N THR A 26 -5.76 -5.83 -3.20
CA THR A 26 -4.69 -5.77 -4.22
C THR A 26 -3.66 -6.89 -4.01
N VAL A 27 -3.97 -8.04 -4.63
CA VAL A 27 -2.98 -8.97 -5.20
C VAL A 27 -1.97 -8.15 -6.01
N GLU A 28 -0.67 -8.48 -5.94
CA GLU A 28 0.45 -7.85 -6.65
C GLU A 28 0.01 -7.11 -7.92
N ARG A 29 -0.25 -5.80 -7.81
CA ARG A 29 -0.52 -4.94 -8.95
C ARG A 29 0.60 -3.92 -9.09
N PRO A 30 1.12 -3.74 -10.31
CA PRO A 30 2.03 -2.65 -10.60
C PRO A 30 1.25 -1.33 -10.54
N ASP A 31 1.74 -0.40 -9.73
CA ASP A 31 1.21 0.96 -9.67
C ASP A 31 2.22 1.93 -10.29
N LEU A 32 1.71 2.90 -11.06
CA LEU A 32 2.53 3.94 -11.68
C LEU A 32 2.60 5.14 -10.74
N VAL A 33 3.81 5.50 -10.32
CA VAL A 33 4.08 6.59 -9.38
C VAL A 33 4.86 7.70 -10.08
N ASN A 34 4.42 8.95 -9.94
CA ASN A 34 5.20 10.12 -10.35
C ASN A 34 6.18 10.50 -9.23
N CYS A 35 7.43 10.82 -9.59
CA CYS A 35 8.43 11.32 -8.65
C CYS A 35 8.29 12.85 -8.50
N ASP A 36 7.52 13.27 -7.50
CA ASP A 36 7.06 14.65 -7.31
C ASP A 36 8.22 15.63 -7.08
N THR A 37 8.28 16.67 -7.90
CA THR A 37 9.28 17.75 -7.82
C THR A 37 9.14 18.61 -6.58
N ASP A 38 7.94 18.73 -6.01
CA ASP A 38 7.71 19.47 -4.76
C ASP A 38 8.33 18.73 -3.56
N GLU A 39 8.45 17.40 -3.66
CA GLU A 39 9.20 16.55 -2.72
C GLU A 39 10.71 16.44 -3.10
N GLY A 40 11.20 17.22 -4.07
CA GLY A 40 12.59 17.17 -4.56
C GLY A 40 12.86 16.06 -5.58
N GLY A 41 11.80 15.54 -6.21
CA GLY A 41 11.84 14.51 -7.25
C GLY A 41 12.26 15.00 -8.63
N CYS A 42 12.14 14.11 -9.62
CA CYS A 42 12.63 14.34 -10.99
C CYS A 42 11.53 14.36 -12.07
N ASP A 43 10.25 14.38 -11.67
CA ASP A 43 9.05 14.37 -12.52
C ASP A 43 8.95 13.17 -13.48
N LYS A 44 9.72 12.12 -13.23
CA LYS A 44 9.66 10.88 -14.01
C LYS A 44 8.77 9.88 -13.32
N TYR A 45 8.05 9.12 -14.13
CA TYR A 45 7.24 8.01 -13.65
C TYR A 45 8.09 6.76 -13.46
N PHE A 46 7.77 5.99 -12.43
CA PHE A 46 8.33 4.66 -12.17
C PHE A 46 7.24 3.73 -11.65
N VAL A 47 7.49 2.43 -11.74
CA VAL A 47 6.52 1.39 -11.34
C VAL A 47 6.90 0.84 -9.97
N VAL A 48 5.92 0.70 -9.09
CA VAL A 48 6.06 0.01 -7.81
C VAL A 48 5.24 -1.27 -7.80
N PHE A 49 5.78 -2.31 -7.17
CA PHE A 49 5.09 -3.59 -6.99
C PHE A 49 4.83 -3.78 -5.50
N SER A 50 3.56 -3.86 -5.11
CA SER A 50 3.16 -4.08 -3.73
C SER A 50 2.91 -5.57 -3.49
N HIS A 51 3.58 -6.15 -2.48
CA HIS A 51 3.30 -7.50 -2.01
C HIS A 51 2.58 -7.43 -0.67
N ILE A 52 1.26 -7.63 -0.67
CA ILE A 52 0.42 -7.50 0.52
C ILE A 52 0.22 -8.87 1.17
N ARG A 53 0.67 -9.02 2.42
CA ARG A 53 0.38 -10.20 3.26
C ARG A 53 -0.78 -9.88 4.19
N VAL A 54 -1.92 -10.56 4.02
CA VAL A 54 -3.11 -10.40 4.86
C VAL A 54 -3.14 -11.48 5.94
N GLU A 55 -3.11 -11.09 7.21
CA GLU A 55 -3.33 -12.00 8.34
C GLU A 55 -4.77 -11.88 8.84
N LYS A 56 -5.45 -13.01 9.02
CA LYS A 56 -6.85 -13.06 9.47
C LYS A 56 -6.94 -13.68 10.85
N PHE A 57 -7.55 -12.97 11.79
CA PHE A 57 -7.86 -13.48 13.11
C PHE A 57 -9.34 -13.82 13.18
N VAL A 58 -9.65 -15.06 13.56
CA VAL A 58 -11.03 -15.54 13.69
C VAL A 58 -11.25 -15.97 15.13
N ARG A 59 -12.38 -15.55 15.70
CA ARG A 59 -12.84 -15.98 17.03
C ARG A 59 -14.20 -16.66 16.88
N ALA A 60 -14.32 -17.86 17.41
CA ALA A 60 -15.61 -18.54 17.55
C ALA A 60 -16.25 -18.19 18.90
N ALA A 61 -17.58 -18.12 18.93
CA ALA A 61 -18.37 -17.99 20.14
C ALA A 61 -19.49 -19.04 20.14
N LYS A 62 -19.83 -19.56 21.33
CA LYS A 62 -20.99 -20.43 21.50
C LYS A 62 -22.26 -19.59 21.35
N ILE A 63 -23.24 -20.10 20.61
CA ILE A 63 -24.57 -19.52 20.55
C ILE A 63 -25.32 -19.99 21.80
N GLU A 64 -25.69 -19.09 22.70
CA GLU A 64 -26.59 -19.39 23.81
C GLU A 64 -28.00 -18.98 23.37
N GLY A 65 -28.91 -19.95 23.28
CA GLY A 65 -30.33 -19.68 23.02
C GLY A 65 -30.99 -19.25 24.32
N GLU A 66 -31.73 -18.13 24.30
CA GLU A 66 -32.69 -17.79 25.34
C GLU A 66 -33.82 -18.84 25.31
N GLN A 67 -34.06 -19.50 26.44
CA GLN A 67 -35.23 -20.36 26.66
C GLN A 67 -36.46 -19.53 26.98
#